data_AF-A0A1H6Y6G6-F1
#
_entry.id   AF-A0A1H6Y6G6-F1
#
_cell.length_a   1.000
_cell.length_b   1.000
_cell.length_c   1.000
_cell.angle_alpha   90.00
_cell.angle_beta   90.00
_cell.angle_gamma   90.00
#
_symmetry.space_group_name_H-M   'P 1'
#
loop_
_entity.id
_entity.type
_entity.pdbx_description
1 polymer ?
#
loop_
_entity_poly.entity_id
_entity_poly.type
_entity_poly.pdbx_seq_one_letter_code
_entity_poly.pdbx_strand_id
1 'polypeptide(L)' 'MKIKILVKKDLPPPSSTLKFRIKNTTNWRVGFTDSETGDFVQVVEGITYSYSWNQIDEYYLITPVLP' A
#
# COMPACT_ATOMS: atom_id res chain seq x y z
N MET A 1 0.88 -12.63 2.53
CA MET A 1 0.25 -12.54 3.88
C MET A 1 -0.43 -11.19 4.01
N LYS A 2 -1.55 -11.13 4.73
CA LYS A 2 -2.27 -9.88 5.02
C LYS A 2 -1.58 -9.14 6.17
N ILE A 3 -1.35 -7.85 6.03
CA ILE A 3 -0.71 -7.02 7.06
C ILE A 3 -1.61 -5.82 7.37
N LYS A 4 -1.91 -5.61 8.65
CA LYS A 4 -2.66 -4.45 9.14
C LYS A 4 -1.67 -3.37 9.58
N ILE A 5 -1.89 -2.13 9.17
CA ILE A 5 -1.00 -1.01 9.50
C ILE A 5 -1.51 -0.38 10.79
N LEU A 6 -0.81 -0.60 11.90
CA LEU A 6 -1.10 0.04 13.18
C LEU A 6 -0.11 1.17 13.45
N VAL A 7 1.13 0.99 13.00
CA VAL A 7 2.24 1.93 13.18
C VAL A 7 3.13 1.97 11.94
N LYS A 8 3.98 2.99 11.83
CA LYS A 8 4.90 3.17 10.69
C LYS A 8 5.85 1.99 10.42
N LYS A 9 6.19 1.18 11.43
CA LYS A 9 7.03 -0.01 11.24
C LYS A 9 6.33 -1.16 10.49
N ASP A 10 5.00 -1.10 10.39
CA ASP A 10 4.21 -2.12 9.69
C ASP A 10 4.14 -1.84 8.17
N LEU A 11 4.74 -0.74 7.72
CA LEU A 11 4.77 -0.36 6.32
C LEU A 11 5.55 -1.38 5.50
N PRO A 12 5.09 -1.64 4.27
CA PRO A 12 5.83 -2.49 3.35
C PRO A 12 7.16 -1.82 2.99
N PRO A 13 8.13 -2.60 2.49
CA PRO A 13 9.36 -2.04 1.94
C PRO A 13 9.06 -0.98 0.85
N PRO A 14 9.94 0.03 0.68
CA PRO A 14 9.88 0.98 -0.44
C PRO A 14 9.70 0.28 -1.80
N SER A 15 8.92 0.89 -2.70
CA SER A 15 8.70 0.38 -4.07
C SER A 15 8.05 -1.01 -4.15
N SER A 16 7.46 -1.51 -3.06
CA SER A 16 6.80 -2.80 -3.05
C SER A 16 5.51 -2.77 -3.85
N THR A 17 5.32 -3.74 -4.76
CA THR A 17 4.03 -3.95 -5.42
C THR A 17 3.08 -4.68 -4.48
N LEU A 18 1.89 -4.12 -4.28
CA LEU A 18 0.97 -4.56 -3.26
C LEU A 18 -0.50 -4.30 -3.62
N LYS A 19 -1.39 -4.94 -2.89
CA LYS A 19 -2.82 -4.66 -2.88
C LYS A 19 -3.18 -4.05 -1.54
N PHE A 20 -3.80 -2.88 -1.49
CA PHE A 20 -4.12 -2.19 -0.23
C PHE A 20 -5.59 -1.82 -0.12
N ARG A 21 -6.03 -1.58 1.11
CA ARG A 21 -7.38 -1.13 1.46
C ARG A 21 -7.31 0.13 2.32
N ILE A 22 -8.10 1.12 1.92
CA ILE A 22 -8.23 2.38 2.67
C ILE A 22 -9.20 2.15 3.84
N LYS A 23 -8.96 2.81 4.97
CA LYS A 23 -9.84 2.80 6.14
C LYS A 23 -11.28 3.13 5.74
N ASN A 24 -12.24 2.44 6.35
CA ASN A 24 -13.68 2.58 6.10
C ASN A 24 -14.13 2.25 4.67
N THR A 25 -13.31 1.52 3.90
CA THR A 25 -13.69 1.01 2.57
C THR A 25 -13.62 -0.50 2.53
N THR A 26 -14.38 -1.12 1.62
CA THR A 26 -14.33 -2.57 1.34
C THR A 26 -13.49 -2.90 0.11
N ASN A 27 -13.23 -1.90 -0.73
CA ASN A 27 -12.55 -2.06 -2.01
C ASN A 27 -11.04 -2.18 -1.83
N TRP A 28 -10.47 -3.18 -2.49
CA TRP A 28 -9.04 -3.37 -2.59
C TRP A 28 -8.50 -2.73 -3.86
N ARG A 29 -7.37 -2.05 -3.72
CA ARG A 29 -6.69 -1.33 -4.80
C ARG A 29 -5.35 -1.98 -5.05
N VAL A 30 -4.95 -2.10 -6.30
CA VAL A 30 -3.61 -2.57 -6.69
C VAL A 30 -2.73 -1.34 -6.88
N GLY A 31 -1.51 -1.39 -6.36
CA GLY A 31 -0.60 -0.27 -6.42
C GLY A 31 0.78 -0.63 -5.89
N PHE A 32 1.52 0.41 -5.49
CA PHE A 32 2.86 0.26 -4.93
C PHE A 32 3.11 1.27 -3.82
N THR A 33 4.15 1.07 -3.01
CA THR A 33 4.61 2.10 -2.07
C THR A 33 5.61 3.04 -2.70
N ASP A 34 5.41 4.33 -2.45
CA ASP A 34 6.38 5.36 -2.76
C ASP A 34 7.63 5.21 -1.88
N SER A 35 8.81 5.32 -2.49
CA SER A 35 10.09 5.09 -1.81
C SER A 35 10.57 6.28 -0.97
N GLU A 36 10.05 7.48 -1.22
CA GLU A 36 10.46 8.71 -0.55
C GLU A 36 9.52 9.04 0.61
N THR A 37 8.20 8.90 0.38
CA THR A 37 7.18 9.31 1.37
C THR A 37 6.64 8.14 2.19
N GLY A 38 6.74 6.91 1.68
CA GLY A 38 6.07 5.74 2.26
C GLY A 38 4.55 5.72 2.03
N ASP A 39 4.06 6.55 1.10
CA ASP A 39 2.67 6.59 0.70
C ASP A 39 2.30 5.41 -0.19
N PHE A 40 1.00 5.12 -0.27
CA PHE A 40 0.44 4.09 -1.14
C PHE A 40 -0.07 4.74 -2.42
N VAL A 41 0.48 4.32 -3.55
CA VAL A 41 0.21 4.91 -4.85
C VAL A 41 -0.60 3.94 -5.71
N GLN A 42 -1.66 4.45 -6.32
CA GLN A 42 -2.48 3.75 -7.30
C GLN A 42 -2.49 4.52 -8.61
N VAL A 43 -2.28 3.84 -9.73
CA VAL A 43 -2.42 4.42 -11.08
C VAL A 43 -3.64 3.77 -11.75
N VAL A 44 -4.62 4.58 -12.12
CA VAL A 44 -5.83 4.15 -12.83
C VAL A 44 -5.98 5.00 -14.08
N GLU A 45 -5.92 4.38 -15.26
CA GLU A 45 -6.12 5.06 -16.55
C GLU A 45 -5.22 6.31 -16.73
N GLY A 46 -3.99 6.25 -16.22
CA GLY A 46 -3.02 7.35 -16.29
C GLY A 46 -3.18 8.43 -15.20
N ILE A 47 -4.18 8.31 -14.32
CA ILE A 47 -4.35 9.18 -13.15
C ILE A 47 -3.67 8.54 -11.93
N THR A 48 -2.79 9.29 -11.30
CA THR A 48 -2.07 8.88 -10.09
C THR A 48 -2.78 9.38 -8.84
N TYR A 49 -3.09 8.46 -7.94
CA TYR A 49 -3.63 8.73 -6.62
C TYR A 49 -2.61 8.34 -5.56
N SER A 50 -2.27 9.27 -4.67
CA SER A 50 -1.43 9.01 -3.50
C SER A 50 -2.27 9.01 -2.22
N TYR A 51 -2.04 8.02 -1.36
CA TYR A 51 -2.72 7.84 -0.09
C TYR A 51 -1.69 7.77 1.02
N SER A 52 -1.80 8.66 2.00
CA SER A 52 -0.93 8.63 3.16
C SER A 52 -1.11 7.33 3.94
N TRP A 53 -0.02 6.79 4.47
CA TRP A 53 -0.02 5.50 5.17
C TRP A 53 -1.06 5.40 6.29
N ASN A 54 -1.37 6.52 6.97
CA ASN A 54 -2.34 6.59 8.06
C ASN A 54 -3.80 6.49 7.58
N GLN A 55 -4.05 6.58 6.27
CA GLN A 55 -5.34 6.35 5.64
C GLN A 55 -5.52 4.89 5.24
N ILE A 56 -4.45 4.10 5.20
CA ILE A 56 -4.48 2.69 4.84
C ILE A 56 -4.76 1.84 6.08
N ASP A 57 -5.63 0.86 5.93
CA ASP A 57 -5.98 -0.08 6.99
C ASP A 57 -5.10 -1.33 6.88
N GLU A 58 -5.01 -1.90 5.68
CA GLU A 58 -4.37 -3.19 5.45
C GLU A 58 -3.87 -3.36 4.01
N TYR A 59 -2.86 -4.21 3.84
CA TYR A 59 -2.30 -4.55 2.53
C TYR A 59 -1.89 -6.03 2.41
N TYR A 60 -1.66 -6.46 1.17
CA TYR A 60 -1.01 -7.70 0.77
C TYR A 60 0.15 -7.35 -0.18
N LEU A 61 1.33 -7.94 0.02
CA LEU A 61 2.37 -7.92 -1.01
C LEU A 61 1.96 -8.84 -2.17
N ILE A 62 2.10 -8.38 -3.41
CA ILE A 62 1.70 -9.12 -4.61
C ILE A 62 2.86 -9.99 -5.15
N THR A 63 4.10 -9.71 -4.78
CA THR A 63 5.30 -10.48 -5.20
C THR A 63 6.33 -10.59 -4.07
N PRO A 64 7.17 -11.65 -4.06
CA PRO A 64 7.71 -12.21 -2.83
C PRO A 64 8.81 -11.34 -2.26
N VAL A 65 8.81 -11.24 -0.93
CA VAL A 65 10.00 -10.85 -0.17
C VAL A 65 11.09 -11.85 -0.57
N LEU A 66 12.05 -11.44 -1.41
CA LEU A 66 13.24 -12.25 -1.64
C LEU A 66 13.97 -12.32 -0.29
N PRO A 67 14.34 -13.54 0.16
CA PRO A 67 14.94 -13.78 1.48
C PRO A 67 16.29 -13.09 1.68
#